data_AF-A0AAD8MLK9-F1
#
_entry.id   AF-A0AAD8MLK9-F1
#
_cell.length_a   1.000
_cell.length_b   1.000
_cell.length_c   1.000
_cell.angle_alpha   90.00
_cell.angle_beta   90.00
_cell.angle_gamma   90.00
#
_symmetry.space_group_name_H-M   'P 1'
#
loop_
_entity.id
_entity.type
_entity.pdbx_description
1 polymer ?
#
loop_
_entity_poly.entity_id
_entity_poly.type
_entity_poly.pdbx_seq_one_letter_code
_entity_poly.pdbx_strand_id
1 'polypeptide(L)'
;METYKGDLKNWDTGFTEEGTIQDNQIIRLRVKYNNSILSSNLNEMKDEILNHANQLFDKGAEKRLMKLVAQISAGKSSIARNYKGKGANRKTVTFAANLARSFDEAET
;
A
#
# COMPACT_ATOMS: atom_id res chain seq x y z
N MET A 1 5.41 -37.56 25.98
CA MET A 1 5.29 -36.52 24.94
C MET A 1 4.29 -35.50 25.45
N GLU A 2 4.74 -34.29 25.73
CA GLU A 2 3.83 -33.22 26.15
C GLU A 2 2.96 -32.85 24.95
N THR A 3 1.64 -32.87 25.16
CA THR A 3 0.62 -32.58 24.16
C THR A 3 0.67 -31.09 23.83
N TYR A 4 1.52 -30.75 22.87
CA TYR A 4 1.63 -29.40 22.36
C TYR A 4 0.33 -29.05 21.61
N LYS A 5 -0.42 -28.09 22.15
CA LYS A 5 -1.54 -27.36 21.53
C LYS A 5 -2.90 -28.08 21.47
N GLY A 6 -3.59 -28.09 22.62
CA GLY A 6 -5.03 -27.79 22.75
C GLY A 6 -6.06 -28.71 22.06
N ASP A 7 -7.28 -28.70 22.59
CA ASP A 7 -8.43 -29.39 22.02
C ASP A 7 -8.88 -28.72 20.69
N LEU A 8 -9.54 -29.43 19.78
CA LEU A 8 -9.88 -28.96 18.42
C LEU A 8 -10.67 -27.61 18.41
N LYS A 9 -11.33 -27.32 19.53
CA LYS A 9 -12.17 -26.14 19.76
C LYS A 9 -11.39 -24.93 20.28
N ASN A 10 -10.21 -25.16 20.88
CA ASN A 10 -9.38 -24.16 21.56
C ASN A 10 -7.94 -24.20 21.05
N TRP A 11 -7.76 -24.34 19.73
CA TRP A 11 -6.45 -24.28 19.12
C TRP A 11 -5.92 -22.84 19.17
N ASP A 12 -5.10 -22.54 20.16
CA ASP A 12 -4.34 -21.31 20.21
C ASP A 12 -3.13 -21.43 19.28
N THR A 13 -3.17 -20.70 18.17
CA THR A 13 -2.10 -20.69 17.18
C THR A 13 -0.88 -19.91 17.67
N GLY A 14 -1.03 -19.07 18.70
CA GLY A 14 -0.02 -18.09 19.12
C GLY A 14 0.21 -16.97 18.11
N PHE A 15 -0.60 -16.88 17.05
CA PHE A 15 -0.54 -15.79 16.09
C PHE A 15 -1.33 -14.60 16.63
N THR A 16 -0.76 -13.41 16.42
CA THR A 16 -1.45 -12.16 16.70
C THR A 16 -2.62 -12.02 15.74
N GLU A 17 -3.75 -11.47 16.20
CA GLU A 17 -4.88 -11.17 15.31
C GLU A 17 -4.40 -10.32 14.13
N GLU A 18 -4.82 -10.72 12.92
CA GLU A 18 -4.47 -10.02 11.70
C GLU A 18 -4.96 -8.57 11.78
N GLY A 19 -4.02 -7.64 11.95
CA GLY A 19 -4.33 -6.23 12.11
C GLY A 19 -4.40 -5.48 10.79
N THR A 20 -4.70 -4.18 10.89
CA THR A 20 -4.74 -3.23 9.76
C THR A 20 -3.50 -3.26 8.85
N ILE A 21 -2.35 -3.70 9.34
CA ILE A 21 -1.12 -3.84 8.55
C ILE A 21 -1.28 -4.92 7.47
N GLN A 22 -1.86 -6.06 7.83
CA GLN A 22 -2.05 -7.18 6.90
C GLN A 22 -3.11 -6.86 5.86
N ASP A 23 -4.20 -6.20 6.26
CA ASP A 23 -5.20 -5.68 5.32
C ASP A 23 -4.56 -4.74 4.29
N ASN A 24 -3.72 -3.81 4.75
CA ASN A 24 -3.00 -2.91 3.86
C ASN A 24 -2.05 -3.65 2.91
N GLN A 25 -1.39 -4.72 3.37
CA GLN A 25 -0.55 -5.56 2.53
C GLN A 25 -1.38 -6.28 1.46
N ILE A 26 -2.52 -6.87 1.84
CA ILE A 26 -3.45 -7.53 0.92
C ILE A 26 -3.98 -6.53 -0.12
N ILE A 27 -4.36 -5.33 0.30
CA ILE A 27 -4.82 -4.27 -0.61
C ILE A 27 -3.71 -3.92 -1.61
N ARG A 28 -2.47 -3.74 -1.16
CA ARG A 28 -1.34 -3.45 -2.06
C ARG A 28 -1.11 -4.58 -3.07
N LEU A 29 -1.18 -5.82 -2.63
CA LEU A 29 -1.04 -6.98 -3.51
C LEU A 29 -2.16 -7.03 -4.55
N ARG A 30 -3.42 -6.80 -4.13
CA ARG A 30 -4.57 -6.72 -5.04
C ARG A 30 -4.37 -5.63 -6.10
N VAL A 31 -3.96 -4.43 -5.69
CA VAL A 31 -3.68 -3.33 -6.63
C VAL A 31 -2.56 -3.71 -7.61
N LYS A 32 -1.46 -4.29 -7.12
CA LYS A 32 -0.31 -4.69 -7.95
C LYS A 32 -0.73 -5.70 -9.03
N TYR A 33 -1.38 -6.79 -8.62
CA TYR A 33 -1.72 -7.86 -9.55
C TYR A 33 -2.87 -7.48 -10.48
N ASN A 34 -3.90 -6.81 -9.98
CA ASN A 34 -5.00 -6.36 -10.84
C ASN A 34 -4.49 -5.38 -11.90
N ASN A 35 -3.61 -4.44 -11.53
CA ASN A 35 -3.01 -3.54 -12.51
C ASN A 35 -2.22 -4.33 -13.58
N SER A 36 -1.38 -5.29 -13.15
CA SER A 36 -0.62 -6.11 -14.08
C SER A 36 -1.50 -6.94 -15.03
N ILE A 37 -2.62 -7.47 -14.55
CA ILE A 37 -3.56 -8.25 -15.36
C ILE A 37 -4.29 -7.34 -16.34
N LEU A 38 -4.83 -6.23 -15.85
CA LEU A 38 -5.64 -5.32 -16.66
C LEU A 38 -4.83 -4.60 -17.74
N SER A 39 -3.56 -4.27 -17.46
CA SER A 39 -2.65 -3.63 -18.42
C SER A 39 -1.88 -4.61 -19.31
N SER A 40 -2.05 -5.91 -19.11
CA SER A 40 -1.37 -6.94 -19.90
C SER A 40 -1.76 -6.87 -21.38
N ASN A 41 -0.80 -7.15 -22.27
CA ASN A 41 -1.05 -7.26 -23.71
C ASN A 41 -1.98 -8.42 -24.08
N LEU A 42 -2.15 -9.39 -23.18
CA LEU A 42 -3.06 -10.52 -23.36
C LEU A 42 -4.51 -10.16 -23.03
N ASN A 43 -4.76 -8.98 -22.48
CA ASN A 43 -6.11 -8.51 -22.21
C ASN A 43 -6.69 -7.84 -23.46
N GLU A 44 -7.72 -8.44 -24.03
CA GLU A 44 -8.43 -7.92 -25.22
C GLU A 44 -9.03 -6.53 -24.99
N MET A 45 -9.42 -6.23 -23.74
CA MET A 45 -10.02 -4.94 -23.36
C MET A 45 -9.00 -3.93 -22.83
N LYS A 46 -7.69 -4.20 -22.98
CA LYS A 46 -6.61 -3.37 -22.41
C LYS A 46 -6.78 -1.89 -22.76
N ASP A 47 -7.01 -1.57 -24.03
CA ASP A 47 -7.03 -0.19 -24.50
C ASP A 47 -8.22 0.60 -23.93
N GLU A 48 -9.39 -0.03 -23.84
CA GLU A 48 -10.57 0.58 -23.20
C GLU A 48 -10.33 0.83 -21.71
N ILE A 49 -9.72 -0.13 -21.01
CA ILE A 49 -9.39 0.00 -19.59
C ILE A 49 -8.39 1.13 -19.36
N LEU A 50 -7.34 1.22 -20.19
CA LEU A 50 -6.35 2.29 -20.11
C LEU A 50 -6.97 3.66 -20.41
N ASN A 51 -7.87 3.74 -21.40
CA ASN A 51 -8.60 4.97 -21.69
C ASN A 51 -9.47 5.42 -20.50
N HIS A 52 -10.24 4.50 -19.91
CA HIS A 52 -11.03 4.80 -18.71
C HIS A 52 -10.16 5.18 -17.51
N ALA A 53 -9.00 4.54 -17.34
CA ALA A 53 -8.05 4.90 -16.29
C ALA A 53 -7.51 6.32 -16.45
N ASN A 54 -7.16 6.73 -17.67
CA ASN A 54 -6.72 8.09 -17.99
C ASN A 54 -7.84 9.11 -17.71
N GLN A 55 -9.06 8.84 -18.18
CA GLN A 55 -10.20 9.72 -17.93
C GLN A 55 -10.49 9.89 -16.43
N LEU A 56 -10.34 8.82 -15.64
CA LEU A 56 -10.52 8.88 -14.20
C LEU A 56 -9.41 9.72 -13.54
N PHE A 57 -8.17 9.58 -14.00
CA PHE A 57 -7.05 10.37 -13.54
C PHE A 57 -7.27 11.87 -13.79
N ASP A 58 -7.67 12.23 -15.01
CA ASP A 58 -7.94 13.62 -15.39
C ASP A 58 -9.06 14.24 -14.55
N LYS A 59 -10.18 13.52 -14.38
CA LYS A 59 -11.29 13.94 -13.50
C LYS A 59 -10.84 14.12 -12.04
N GLY A 60 -9.96 13.24 -11.57
CA GLY A 60 -9.37 13.34 -10.23
C GLY A 60 -8.49 14.59 -10.07
N ALA A 61 -7.65 14.87 -11.07
CA ALA A 61 -6.79 16.05 -11.10
C ALA A 61 -7.62 17.35 -11.15
N GLU A 62 -8.64 17.39 -12.01
CA GLU A 62 -9.59 18.51 -12.12
C GLU A 62 -10.28 18.77 -10.78
N LYS A 63 -10.83 17.73 -10.13
CA LYS A 63 -11.48 17.86 -8.83
C LYS A 63 -10.52 18.38 -7.75
N ARG A 64 -9.27 17.94 -7.76
CA ARG A 64 -8.24 18.42 -6.83
C ARG A 64 -7.90 19.89 -7.07
N LEU A 65 -7.82 20.29 -8.33
CA LEU A 65 -7.55 21.67 -8.73
C LEU A 65 -8.73 22.59 -8.36
N MET A 66 -9.98 22.17 -8.63
CA MET A 66 -11.18 22.87 -8.19
C MET A 66 -11.21 23.06 -6.67
N LYS A 67 -10.87 22.01 -5.90
CA LYS A 67 -10.80 22.10 -4.43
C LYS A 67 -9.76 23.11 -3.98
N LEU A 68 -8.60 23.16 -4.65
CA LEU A 68 -7.53 24.12 -4.35
C LEU A 68 -7.95 25.55 -4.69
N VAL A 69 -8.57 25.77 -5.85
CA VAL A 69 -9.12 27.07 -6.26
C VAL A 69 -10.19 27.54 -5.26
N ALA A 70 -11.09 26.67 -4.84
CA ALA A 70 -12.11 26.98 -3.84
C ALA A 70 -11.50 27.33 -2.46
N GLN A 71 -10.39 26.70 -2.07
CA GLN A 71 -9.69 27.04 -0.83
C GLN A 71 -9.01 28.42 -0.91
N ILE A 72 -8.43 28.76 -2.05
CA ILE A 72 -7.80 30.05 -2.31
C ILE A 72 -8.86 31.16 -2.36
N SER A 73 -9.96 30.95 -3.09
CA SER A 73 -11.04 31.94 -3.21
C SER A 73 -11.78 32.19 -1.89
N ALA A 74 -11.87 31.18 -1.02
CA ALA A 74 -12.41 31.31 0.33
C ALA A 74 -11.48 32.06 1.31
N GLY A 75 -10.33 32.60 0.87
CA GLY A 75 -9.38 33.34 1.71
C GLY A 75 -8.69 32.49 2.77
N LYS A 76 -8.86 31.16 2.74
CA LYS A 76 -8.22 30.22 3.68
C LYS A 76 -6.83 29.88 3.16
N SER A 77 -5.90 30.84 3.20
CA SER A 77 -4.49 30.55 2.92
C SER A 77 -3.86 29.78 4.10
N SER A 78 -4.14 28.48 4.23
CA SER A 78 -3.33 27.62 5.09
C SER A 78 -2.07 27.15 4.35
N ILE A 79 -1.27 28.11 3.86
CA ILE A 79 0.15 27.87 3.51
C ILE A 79 1.00 28.53 4.61
N ALA A 80 0.71 28.18 5.87
CA ALA A 80 1.69 28.29 6.93
C ALA A 80 2.46 26.96 6.97
N ARG A 81 3.63 26.97 6.34
CA ARG A 81 4.62 25.89 6.38
C ARG A 81 5.01 25.61 7.83
N ASN A 82 4.33 24.68 8.49
CA ASN A 82 4.87 24.01 9.67
C ASN A 82 5.74 22.84 9.22
N TYR A 83 6.86 23.13 8.56
CA TYR A 83 8.01 22.22 8.54
C TYR A 83 8.71 22.35 9.90
N LYS A 84 8.03 21.91 10.95
CA LYS A 84 8.69 21.61 12.22
C LYS A 84 9.41 20.29 11.96
N GLY A 85 10.72 20.35 11.72
CA GLY A 85 11.57 19.17 11.66
C GLY A 85 11.31 18.32 12.90
N LYS A 86 10.48 17.28 12.75
CA LYS A 86 10.30 16.28 13.79
C LYS A 86 11.58 15.48 13.81
N GLY A 87 12.31 15.63 14.90
CA GLY A 87 13.56 14.96 15.18
C GLY A 87 13.51 13.49 14.75
N ALA A 88 14.61 13.08 14.14
CA ALA A 88 14.90 11.71 13.80
C ALA A 88 14.73 10.82 15.04
N ASN A 89 13.60 10.13 15.12
CA ASN A 89 13.51 8.83 15.77
C ASN A 89 13.00 7.85 14.72
N ARG A 90 13.83 7.65 13.68
CA ARG A 90 13.69 6.51 12.79
C ARG A 90 14.05 5.28 13.61
N LYS A 91 13.05 4.60 14.17
CA LYS A 91 13.23 3.20 14.60
C LYS A 91 13.62 2.44 13.33
N THR A 92 14.90 2.11 13.20
CA THR A 92 15.41 1.23 12.16
C THR A 92 14.84 -0.16 12.43
N VAL A 93 13.84 -0.55 11.66
CA VAL A 93 13.42 -1.95 11.59
C VAL A 93 14.47 -2.65 10.74
N THR A 94 15.39 -3.35 11.39
CA THR A 94 16.28 -4.30 10.72
C THR A 94 15.43 -5.48 10.28
N PHE A 95 15.03 -5.49 9.00
CA PHE A 95 14.54 -6.72 8.38
C PHE A 95 15.67 -7.76 8.45
N ALA A 96 15.30 -9.02 8.69
CA ALA A 96 16.25 -10.12 8.70
C ALA A 96 17.11 -10.06 7.42
N ALA A 97 18.44 -10.10 7.58
CA ALA A 97 19.41 -9.89 6.51
C ALA A 97 19.20 -10.80 5.28
N ASN A 98 18.45 -11.89 5.44
CA ASN A 98 18.17 -12.88 4.42
C ASN A 98 17.08 -12.46 3.40
N LEU A 99 16.39 -11.33 3.60
CA LEU A 99 15.43 -10.79 2.63
C LEU A 99 16.03 -9.74 1.69
N ALA A 100 17.25 -9.29 1.98
CA ALA A 100 17.97 -8.30 1.17
C ALA A 100 18.94 -8.94 0.16
N ARG A 101 19.17 -10.25 0.25
CA ARG A 101 19.99 -10.99 -0.72
C ARG A 101 19.13 -11.39 -1.92
N SER A 102 19.69 -11.22 -3.11
CA SER A 102 19.15 -11.87 -4.30
C SER A 102 19.26 -13.39 -4.14
N PHE A 103 18.36 -14.16 -4.77
CA PHE A 103 18.34 -15.63 -4.63
C PHE A 103 19.68 -16.28 -5.02
N ASP A 104 20.49 -15.61 -5.85
CA ASP A 104 21.81 -16.09 -6.28
C ASP A 104 22.89 -16.01 -5.19
N GLU A 105 22.69 -15.26 -4.10
CA GLU A 105 23.68 -15.05 -3.03
C GLU A 105 23.47 -15.96 -1.80
N ALA A 106 22.60 -16.96 -1.91
CA ALA A 106 22.26 -17.88 -0.82
C ALA A 106 22.97 -19.25 -0.89
N GLU A 107 23.76 -19.51 -1.94
CA GLU A 107 24.43 -20.81 -2.18
C GLU A 107 25.97 -20.77 -2.09
N THR A 108 26.52 -20.14 -1.04
CA THR A 108 27.91 -20.37 -0.62
C THR A 108 28.01 -20.41 0.90
#